data_AF-A0A7C1SSY5-F1
#
_entry.id   AF-A0A7C1SSY5-F1
#
_cell.length_a   1.000
_cell.length_b   1.000
_cell.length_c   1.000
_cell.angle_alpha   90.00
_cell.angle_beta   90.00
_cell.angle_gamma   90.00
#
_symmetry.space_group_name_H-M   'P 1'
#
loop_
_entity.id
_entity.type
_entity.pdbx_description
1 polymer ?
#
loop_
_entity_poly.entity_id
_entity_poly.type
_entity_poly.pdbx_seq_one_letter_code
_entity_poly.pdbx_strand_id
1 'polypeptide(L)'
;MAIISIEDLLNRAREFEERLEKYYASIRDESQDNGVRLLTYYLSRHRRHLEEALSDYSPEELSRIGRVKLKYDIEFYPEKVFHLMKTPPQEVKGRELLEAAVGYDTELVDLYKKILQQPLSTEAAVLIESLIRLEERDIIMLKKMIAMNYF
;
A
#
# COMPACT_ATOMS: atom_id res chain seq x y z
N MET A 1 14.82 -11.40 -20.98
CA MET A 1 14.75 -10.07 -20.33
C MET A 1 13.28 -9.69 -20.25
N ALA A 2 12.67 -9.78 -19.07
CA ALA A 2 11.34 -9.23 -18.88
C ALA A 2 11.49 -7.70 -18.76
N ILE A 3 11.01 -6.97 -19.77
CA ILE A 3 11.03 -5.52 -19.78
C ILE A 3 9.72 -5.05 -19.10
N ILE A 4 9.68 -5.19 -17.78
CA ILE A 4 8.55 -4.73 -16.97
C ILE A 4 8.46 -3.19 -17.00
N SER A 5 7.26 -2.65 -16.99
CA SER A 5 7.04 -1.20 -16.95
C SER A 5 6.64 -0.71 -15.56
N ILE A 6 6.64 0.61 -15.38
CA ILE A 6 6.08 1.23 -14.16
C ILE A 6 4.61 0.83 -14.00
N GLU A 7 3.83 0.84 -15.08
CA GLU A 7 2.43 0.42 -15.05
C GLU A 7 2.24 -0.99 -14.50
N ASP A 8 3.09 -1.94 -14.91
CA ASP A 8 3.03 -3.30 -14.40
C ASP A 8 3.24 -3.37 -12.88
N LEU A 9 4.19 -2.59 -12.34
CA LEU A 9 4.44 -2.53 -10.89
C LEU A 9 3.34 -1.78 -10.12
N LEU A 10 2.83 -0.68 -10.68
CA LEU A 10 1.70 0.05 -10.08
C LEU A 10 0.43 -0.81 -10.08
N ASN A 11 0.22 -1.63 -11.10
CA ASN A 11 -0.90 -2.58 -11.13
C ASN A 11 -0.75 -3.66 -10.05
N ARG A 12 0.47 -4.18 -9.81
CA ARG A 12 0.71 -5.10 -8.69
C ARG A 12 0.44 -4.47 -7.32
N ALA A 13 0.82 -3.19 -7.14
CA ALA A 13 0.51 -2.43 -5.93
C ALA A 13 -1.01 -2.25 -5.77
N ARG A 14 -1.72 -1.83 -6.82
CA ARG A 14 -3.18 -1.69 -6.83
C ARG A 14 -3.88 -2.99 -6.46
N GLU A 15 -3.53 -4.09 -7.11
CA GLU A 15 -4.11 -5.40 -6.83
C GLU A 15 -3.93 -5.80 -5.37
N PHE A 16 -2.78 -5.48 -4.79
CA PHE A 16 -2.51 -5.73 -3.38
C PHE A 16 -3.37 -4.85 -2.45
N GLU A 17 -3.47 -3.54 -2.71
CA GLU A 17 -4.32 -2.62 -1.96
C GLU A 17 -5.80 -3.04 -2.03
N GLU A 18 -6.29 -3.46 -3.20
CA GLU A 18 -7.65 -3.98 -3.38
C GLU A 18 -7.90 -5.25 -2.55
N ARG A 19 -6.92 -6.16 -2.46
CA ARG A 19 -7.03 -7.35 -1.59
C ARG A 19 -7.08 -6.96 -0.11
N LEU A 20 -6.26 -5.99 0.31
CA LEU A 20 -6.29 -5.44 1.66
C LEU A 20 -7.62 -4.79 2.00
N GLU A 21 -8.18 -3.96 1.11
CA GLU A 21 -9.47 -3.30 1.32
C GLU A 21 -10.58 -4.32 1.54
N LYS A 22 -10.61 -5.39 0.72
CA LYS A 22 -11.56 -6.51 0.87
C LYS A 22 -11.38 -7.22 2.20
N TYR A 23 -10.14 -7.50 2.60
CA TYR A 23 -9.87 -8.18 3.86
C TYR A 23 -10.26 -7.33 5.09
N TYR A 24 -9.96 -6.03 5.08
CA TYR A 24 -10.41 -5.10 6.11
C TYR A 24 -11.94 -5.00 6.18
N ALA A 25 -12.63 -5.03 5.04
CA ALA A 25 -14.08 -5.10 5.02
C ALA A 25 -14.61 -6.40 5.66
N SER A 26 -13.99 -7.55 5.41
CA SER A 26 -14.34 -8.81 6.09
C SER A 26 -14.15 -8.72 7.61
N ILE A 27 -13.03 -8.15 8.08
CA ILE A 27 -12.81 -7.95 9.53
C ILE A 27 -13.89 -7.04 10.12
N ARG A 28 -14.25 -5.96 9.43
CA ARG A 28 -15.31 -5.04 9.87
C ARG A 28 -16.65 -5.74 10.07
N ASP A 29 -16.97 -6.68 9.18
CA ASP A 29 -18.27 -7.33 9.12
C ASP A 29 -18.36 -8.55 10.05
N GLU A 30 -17.22 -9.22 10.33
CA GLU A 30 -17.17 -10.49 11.08
C GLU A 30 -16.61 -10.34 12.51
N SER A 31 -15.78 -9.33 12.78
CA SER A 31 -15.19 -9.13 14.10
C SER A 31 -16.23 -8.76 15.15
N GLN A 32 -16.10 -9.36 16.34
CA GLN A 32 -16.93 -9.02 17.51
C GLN A 32 -16.38 -7.83 18.30
N ASP A 33 -15.15 -7.41 18.00
CA ASP A 33 -14.48 -6.31 18.68
C ASP A 33 -14.77 -4.98 17.94
N ASN A 34 -15.60 -4.13 18.57
CA ASN A 34 -15.97 -2.83 18.01
C ASN A 34 -14.76 -1.91 17.77
N GLY A 35 -13.70 -2.02 18.56
CA GLY A 35 -12.46 -1.27 18.36
C GLY A 35 -11.74 -1.71 17.08
N VAL A 36 -11.63 -3.02 16.86
CA VAL A 36 -11.07 -3.60 15.63
C VAL A 36 -11.91 -3.20 14.41
N ARG A 37 -13.23 -3.25 14.51
CA ARG A 37 -14.13 -2.79 13.42
C ARG A 37 -13.90 -1.31 13.09
N LEU A 38 -13.76 -0.45 14.10
CA LEU A 38 -13.48 0.96 13.87
C LEU A 38 -12.11 1.18 13.22
N LEU A 39 -11.08 0.43 13.64
CA LEU A 39 -9.76 0.45 13.03
C LEU A 39 -9.81 0.10 11.54
N THR A 40 -10.58 -0.93 11.16
CA THR A 40 -10.70 -1.31 9.74
C THR A 40 -11.33 -0.21 8.90
N TYR A 41 -12.33 0.52 9.42
CA TYR A 41 -12.91 1.67 8.73
C TYR A 41 -11.87 2.77 8.48
N TYR A 42 -11.04 3.04 9.49
CA TYR A 42 -9.93 3.97 9.36
C TYR A 42 -8.94 3.50 8.29
N LEU A 43 -8.44 2.28 8.38
CA LEU A 43 -7.45 1.72 7.44
C LEU A 43 -7.96 1.69 6.00
N SER A 44 -9.21 1.26 5.76
CA SER A 44 -9.80 1.23 4.42
C SER A 44 -9.97 2.62 3.82
N ARG A 45 -10.31 3.64 4.62
CA ARG A 45 -10.47 5.01 4.12
C ARG A 45 -9.15 5.60 3.60
N HIS A 46 -8.04 5.24 4.23
CA HIS A 46 -6.73 5.77 3.90
C HIS A 46 -6.02 5.02 2.77
N ARG A 47 -6.51 3.84 2.36
CA ARG A 47 -5.81 2.95 1.41
C ARG A 47 -5.92 3.26 -0.08
N ARG A 48 -6.33 4.48 -0.45
CA ARG A 48 -6.49 4.91 -1.86
C ARG A 48 -5.37 5.86 -2.30
N HIS A 49 -4.14 5.57 -1.84
CA HIS A 49 -2.99 6.43 -2.10
C HIS A 49 -2.60 6.43 -3.56
N LEU A 50 -2.73 5.28 -4.22
CA LEU A 50 -2.46 5.19 -5.66
C LEU A 50 -3.46 6.05 -6.43
N GLU A 51 -4.75 5.96 -6.15
CA GLU A 51 -5.76 6.82 -6.79
C GLU A 51 -5.56 8.30 -6.46
N GLU A 52 -5.21 8.63 -5.21
CA GLU A 52 -4.90 9.99 -4.76
C GLU A 52 -3.72 10.56 -5.58
N ALA A 53 -2.60 9.84 -5.64
CA ALA A 53 -1.41 10.28 -6.36
C ALA A 53 -1.61 10.36 -7.87
N LEU A 54 -2.43 9.48 -8.45
CA LEU A 54 -2.73 9.48 -9.89
C LEU A 54 -3.73 10.59 -10.27
N SER A 55 -4.53 11.10 -9.34
CA SER A 55 -5.56 12.11 -9.60
C SER A 55 -5.03 13.46 -10.10
N ASP A 56 -3.76 13.76 -9.80
CA ASP A 56 -3.09 14.99 -10.22
C ASP A 56 -2.58 14.95 -11.68
N TYR A 57 -2.68 13.80 -12.36
CA TYR A 57 -2.11 13.59 -13.70
C TYR A 57 -3.18 13.37 -14.77
N SER A 58 -2.92 13.85 -16.00
CA SER A 58 -3.78 13.55 -17.13
C SER A 58 -3.64 12.09 -17.58
N PRO A 59 -4.65 11.51 -18.27
CA PRO A 59 -4.54 10.16 -18.85
C PRO A 59 -3.34 10.01 -19.79
N GLU A 60 -2.96 11.06 -20.52
CA GLU A 60 -1.79 11.06 -21.40
C GLU A 60 -0.47 11.03 -20.61
N GLU A 61 -0.40 11.76 -19.50
CA GLU A 61 0.76 11.74 -18.59
C GLU A 61 0.93 10.37 -17.96
N LEU A 62 -0.15 9.80 -17.43
CA LEU A 62 -0.15 8.46 -16.85
C LEU A 62 0.24 7.40 -17.89
N SER A 63 -0.24 7.52 -19.12
CA SER A 63 0.17 6.63 -20.21
C SER A 63 1.67 6.73 -20.52
N ARG A 64 2.24 7.94 -20.51
CA ARG A 64 3.69 8.13 -20.72
C ARG A 64 4.51 7.56 -19.57
N ILE A 65 4.15 7.88 -18.33
CA ILE A 65 4.82 7.39 -17.12
C ILE A 65 4.74 5.86 -17.06
N GLY A 66 3.55 5.30 -17.27
CA GLY A 66 3.30 3.86 -17.22
C GLY A 66 4.11 3.05 -18.21
N ARG A 67 4.46 3.62 -19.38
CA ARG A 67 5.27 2.98 -20.43
C ARG A 67 6.77 2.97 -20.13
N VAL A 68 7.25 3.72 -19.14
CA VAL A 68 8.67 3.73 -18.76
C VAL A 68 9.07 2.31 -18.38
N LYS A 69 10.12 1.82 -19.06
CA LYS A 69 10.63 0.46 -18.89
C LYS A 69 11.73 0.43 -17.85
N LEU A 70 11.60 -0.52 -16.93
CA LEU A 70 12.55 -0.75 -15.86
C LEU A 70 13.67 -1.68 -16.33
N LYS A 71 14.86 -1.51 -15.75
CA LYS A 71 16.04 -2.34 -16.04
C LYS A 71 15.87 -3.76 -15.53
N TYR A 72 15.16 -3.93 -14.43
CA TYR A 72 14.91 -5.21 -13.79
C TYR A 72 13.54 -5.21 -13.11
N ASP A 73 12.96 -6.40 -12.99
CA ASP A 73 11.74 -6.62 -12.21
C ASP A 73 12.05 -6.51 -10.71
N ILE A 74 11.10 -5.98 -9.96
CA ILE A 74 11.14 -5.90 -8.51
C ILE A 74 10.08 -6.85 -7.99
N GLU A 75 10.52 -7.86 -7.25
CA GLU A 75 9.61 -8.75 -6.55
C GLU A 75 8.81 -7.96 -5.51
N PHE A 76 7.49 -8.14 -5.53
CA PHE A 76 6.56 -7.53 -4.59
C PHE A 76 5.58 -8.58 -4.09
N TYR A 77 5.84 -9.09 -2.89
CA TYR A 77 5.05 -10.14 -2.25
C TYR A 77 4.87 -9.85 -0.75
N PRO A 78 4.20 -8.75 -0.37
CA PRO A 78 4.03 -8.33 1.03
C PRO A 78 3.38 -9.42 1.91
N GLU A 79 2.54 -10.29 1.34
CA GLU A 79 1.91 -11.44 2.02
C GLU A 79 2.90 -12.53 2.50
N LYS A 80 4.12 -12.56 1.93
CA LYS A 80 5.18 -13.46 2.40
C LYS A 80 5.76 -12.98 3.74
N VAL A 81 5.75 -11.67 3.98
CA VAL A 81 6.33 -11.04 5.17
C VAL A 81 5.29 -10.94 6.28
N PHE A 82 4.04 -10.59 5.93
CA PHE A 82 2.97 -10.41 6.90
C PHE A 82 1.81 -11.36 6.61
N HIS A 83 1.42 -12.13 7.62
CA HIS A 83 0.40 -13.17 7.50
C HIS A 83 -0.99 -12.75 7.99
N LEU A 84 -1.22 -11.46 8.25
CA LEU A 84 -2.51 -10.99 8.76
C LEU A 84 -3.67 -11.43 7.85
N MET A 85 -3.51 -11.35 6.52
CA MET A 85 -4.52 -11.82 5.55
C MET A 85 -4.79 -13.34 5.57
N LYS A 86 -4.02 -14.13 6.32
CA LYS A 86 -4.26 -15.55 6.57
C LYS A 86 -4.98 -15.80 7.89
N THR A 87 -5.03 -14.82 8.78
CA THR A 87 -5.76 -14.89 10.03
C THR A 87 -7.26 -14.83 9.74
N PRO A 88 -8.10 -15.65 10.38
CA PRO A 88 -9.54 -15.51 10.26
C PRO A 88 -10.00 -14.10 10.72
N PRO A 89 -10.89 -13.41 10.00
CA PRO A 89 -11.29 -12.04 10.31
C PRO A 89 -11.76 -11.81 11.76
N GLN A 90 -12.45 -12.79 12.34
CA GLN A 90 -12.94 -12.77 13.72
C GLN A 90 -11.86 -12.94 14.80
N GLU A 91 -10.67 -13.42 14.42
CA GLU A 91 -9.55 -13.66 15.34
C GLU A 91 -8.57 -12.48 15.41
N VAL A 92 -8.65 -11.56 14.43
CA VAL A 92 -7.76 -10.40 14.31
C VAL A 92 -7.83 -9.49 15.54
N LYS A 93 -6.67 -9.15 16.09
CA LYS A 93 -6.52 -8.20 17.20
C LYS A 93 -6.10 -6.82 16.71
N GLY A 94 -6.54 -5.77 17.42
CA GLY A 94 -6.30 -4.38 17.00
C GLY A 94 -4.82 -4.03 16.86
N ARG A 95 -3.98 -4.48 17.81
CA ARG A 95 -2.54 -4.26 17.75
C ARG A 95 -1.89 -4.97 16.55
N GLU A 96 -2.23 -6.24 16.34
CA GLU A 96 -1.71 -7.03 15.21
C GLU A 96 -2.14 -6.44 13.86
N LEU A 97 -3.39 -5.96 13.77
CA LEU A 97 -3.92 -5.26 12.61
C LEU A 97 -3.10 -3.98 12.30
N LEU A 98 -2.81 -3.16 13.31
CA LEU A 98 -2.01 -1.95 13.15
C LEU A 98 -0.56 -2.26 12.77
N GLU A 99 0.08 -3.23 13.42
CA GLU A 99 1.46 -3.64 13.14
C GLU A 99 1.58 -4.20 11.70
N ALA A 100 0.62 -5.01 11.27
CA ALA A 100 0.55 -5.49 9.90
C ALA A 100 0.29 -4.37 8.89
N ALA A 101 -0.60 -3.43 9.19
CA ALA A 101 -0.87 -2.28 8.32
C ALA A 101 0.40 -1.43 8.09
N VAL A 102 1.17 -1.16 9.15
CA VAL A 102 2.50 -0.52 9.06
C VAL A 102 3.45 -1.34 8.20
N GLY A 103 3.44 -2.66 8.37
CA GLY A 103 4.25 -3.58 7.58
C GLY A 103 3.94 -3.50 6.09
N TYR A 104 2.67 -3.54 5.74
CA TYR A 104 2.19 -3.43 4.36
C TYR A 104 2.59 -2.10 3.70
N ASP A 105 2.45 -0.98 4.41
CA ASP A 105 2.89 0.33 3.88
C ASP A 105 4.41 0.40 3.72
N THR A 106 5.15 -0.23 4.64
CA THR A 106 6.62 -0.29 4.54
C THR A 106 7.05 -1.06 3.29
N GLU A 107 6.38 -2.16 2.95
CA GLU A 107 6.66 -2.92 1.72
C GLU A 107 6.33 -2.10 0.45
N LEU A 108 5.25 -1.30 0.47
CA LEU A 108 4.93 -0.38 -0.63
C LEU A 108 6.01 0.70 -0.78
N VAL A 109 6.45 1.31 0.32
CA VAL A 109 7.57 2.28 0.33
C VAL A 109 8.83 1.65 -0.23
N ASP A 110 9.17 0.42 0.17
CA ASP A 110 10.36 -0.27 -0.31
C ASP A 110 10.26 -0.63 -1.80
N LEU A 111 9.08 -1.03 -2.29
CA LEU A 111 8.82 -1.20 -3.71
C LEU A 111 9.09 0.10 -4.46
N TYR A 112 8.48 1.21 -4.05
CA TYR A 112 8.62 2.50 -4.70
C TYR A 112 10.06 3.04 -4.65
N LYS A 113 10.77 2.87 -3.54
CA LYS A 113 12.19 3.22 -3.41
C LYS A 113 13.06 2.41 -4.37
N LYS A 114 12.79 1.11 -4.56
CA LYS A 114 13.49 0.29 -5.56
C LYS A 114 13.18 0.73 -6.99
N ILE A 115 11.97 1.22 -7.28
CA ILE A 115 11.64 1.82 -8.58
C ILE A 115 12.49 3.08 -8.81
N LEU A 116 12.60 3.96 -7.81
CA LEU A 116 13.42 5.20 -7.89
C LEU A 116 14.92 4.95 -8.10
N GLN A 117 15.44 3.78 -7.73
CA GLN A 117 16.83 3.40 -7.98
C GLN A 117 17.10 3.05 -9.45
N GLN A 118 16.05 2.97 -10.27
CA GLN A 118 16.16 2.70 -11.70
C GLN A 118 16.15 4.00 -12.51
N PRO A 119 16.60 4.01 -13.78
CA PRO A 119 16.48 5.18 -14.63
C PRO A 119 15.00 5.45 -14.93
N LEU A 120 14.53 6.62 -14.52
CA LEU A 120 13.16 7.10 -14.73
C LEU A 120 13.18 8.42 -15.47
N SER A 121 12.05 8.79 -16.09
CA SER A 121 11.83 10.19 -16.47
C SER A 121 11.59 11.03 -15.21
N THR A 122 11.73 12.34 -15.32
CA THR A 122 11.48 13.26 -14.20
C THR A 122 10.05 13.13 -13.68
N GLU A 123 9.07 13.02 -14.58
CA GLU A 123 7.66 12.89 -14.25
C GLU A 123 7.36 11.57 -13.51
N ALA A 124 7.97 10.47 -13.99
CA ALA A 124 7.88 9.18 -13.33
C ALA A 124 8.49 9.22 -11.93
N ALA A 125 9.65 9.84 -11.76
CA ALA A 125 10.28 9.99 -10.44
C ALA A 125 9.39 10.78 -9.48
N VAL A 126 8.80 11.89 -9.93
CA VAL A 126 7.91 12.74 -9.11
C VAL A 126 6.67 11.96 -8.66
N LEU A 127 6.04 11.17 -9.54
CA LEU A 127 4.89 10.33 -9.16
C LEU A 127 5.29 9.31 -8.07
N ILE A 128 6.39 8.59 -8.28
CA ILE A 128 6.83 7.56 -7.34
C ILE A 128 7.23 8.18 -5.99
N GLU A 129 7.86 9.36 -5.98
CA GLU A 129 8.13 10.09 -4.75
C GLU A 129 6.86 10.54 -4.03
N SER A 130 5.81 10.96 -4.76
CA SER A 130 4.52 11.29 -4.17
C SER A 130 3.88 10.09 -3.49
N LEU A 131 3.93 8.91 -4.10
CA LEU A 131 3.47 7.67 -3.48
C LEU A 131 4.23 7.37 -2.18
N ILE A 132 5.57 7.46 -2.19
CA ILE A 132 6.38 7.26 -0.98
C ILE A 132 5.95 8.21 0.15
N ARG A 133 5.72 9.49 -0.16
CA ARG A 133 5.30 10.48 0.85
C ARG A 133 3.94 10.15 1.47
N LEU A 134 3.00 9.64 0.66
CA LEU A 134 1.67 9.22 1.16
C LEU A 134 1.80 8.04 2.12
N GLU A 135 2.53 7.00 1.73
CA GLU A 135 2.73 5.83 2.60
C GLU A 135 3.51 6.17 3.88
N GLU A 136 4.57 6.98 3.79
CA GLU A 136 5.36 7.37 4.97
C GLU A 136 4.54 8.20 5.96
N ARG A 137 3.64 9.06 5.48
CA ARG A 137 2.69 9.82 6.32
C ARG A 137 1.81 8.85 7.11
N ASP A 138 1.29 7.82 6.45
CA ASP A 138 0.41 6.84 7.08
C ASP A 138 1.15 5.96 8.08
N ILE A 139 2.35 5.48 7.74
CA ILE A 139 3.23 4.76 8.67
C ILE A 139 3.46 5.55 9.96
N ILE A 140 3.77 6.85 9.86
CA ILE A 140 4.01 7.70 11.04
C ILE A 140 2.75 7.77 11.90
N MET A 141 1.59 7.96 11.28
CA MET A 141 0.32 8.07 11.99
C MET A 141 -0.07 6.74 12.65
N LEU A 142 0.09 5.60 11.96
CA LEU A 142 -0.19 4.27 12.52
C LEU A 142 0.75 3.93 13.67
N LYS A 143 2.05 4.24 13.54
CA LYS A 143 3.02 4.08 14.64
C LYS A 143 2.65 4.92 15.87
N LYS A 144 2.12 6.13 15.69
CA LYS A 144 1.59 6.94 16.80
C LYS A 144 0.39 6.26 17.46
N MET A 145 -0.54 5.70 16.68
CA MET A 145 -1.68 4.95 17.23
C MET A 145 -1.24 3.76 18.08
N ILE A 146 -0.24 3.00 17.61
CA ILE A 146 0.37 1.90 18.36
C ILE A 146 1.00 2.40 19.66
N ALA A 147 1.83 3.46 19.59
CA ALA A 147 2.55 3.99 20.75
C ALA A 147 1.63 4.58 21.84
N MET A 148 0.47 5.11 21.44
CA MET A 148 -0.53 5.66 22.36
C MET A 148 -1.43 4.59 22.99
N ASN A 149 -1.25 3.30 22.65
CA ASN A 149 -2.10 2.18 23.07
C ASN A 149 -3.59 2.53 22.94
N TYR A 150 -4.00 3.02 21.76
CA TYR A 150 -5.42 3.31 21.51
C TYR A 150 -6.31 2.05 21.65
N PHE A 151 -5.71 0.85 21.73
CA PHE A 151 -6.35 -0.46 21.82
C PHE A 151 -5.51 -1.43 22.68
#